data_AF-A0A438IXD5-F1
#
_entry.id   AF-A0A438IXD5-F1
#
_cell.length_a   1.000
_cell.length_b   1.000
_cell.length_c   1.000
_cell.angle_alpha   90.00
_cell.angle_beta   90.00
_cell.angle_gamma   90.00
#
_symmetry.space_group_name_H-M   'P 1'
#
loop_
_entity.id
_entity.type
_entity.pdbx_description
1 polymer ?
#
loop_
_entity_poly.entity_id
_entity_poly.type
_entity_poly.pdbx_seq_one_letter_code
_entity_poly.pdbx_strand_id
1 'polypeptide(L)'
;MTVKNFFPEHRDFEKLGKVLDVYEARLSTTKCLAEDFYNLVDHHHLSYTYYFMKTPWASLINSRPKVKAWWEDISSRPAFKKVVKGMTLVRSDRFLSNVALCYGVILIVVLVAS
;
A
#
# COMPACT_ATOMS: atom_id res chain seq x y z
N MET A 1 3.19 5.68 25.51
CA MET A 1 2.68 6.45 24.36
C MET A 1 2.01 5.47 23.40
N THR A 2 0.68 5.49 23.33
CA THR A 2 -0.10 4.44 22.65
C THR A 2 -0.36 4.82 21.20
N VAL A 3 -0.29 3.84 20.30
CA VAL A 3 -0.36 4.00 18.84
C VAL A 3 -1.66 4.66 18.32
N LYS A 4 -2.64 4.84 19.20
CA LYS A 4 -3.88 5.59 18.94
C LYS A 4 -3.65 7.05 18.56
N ASN A 5 -2.54 7.66 18.98
CA ASN A 5 -2.24 9.07 18.71
C ASN A 5 -1.59 9.31 17.34
N PHE A 6 -1.41 8.27 16.52
CA PHE A 6 -0.71 8.40 15.24
C PHE A 6 -1.62 8.83 14.08
N PHE A 7 -2.96 8.64 14.18
CA PHE A 7 -3.89 8.83 13.06
C PHE A 7 -5.29 9.29 13.51
N PRO A 8 -5.79 10.49 13.12
CA PRO A 8 -6.94 11.09 13.77
C PRO A 8 -8.33 10.73 13.23
N GLU A 9 -8.50 10.05 12.08
CA GLU A 9 -9.86 9.82 11.54
C GLU A 9 -10.13 8.37 11.09
N HIS A 10 -11.18 7.78 11.67
CA HIS A 10 -11.72 6.47 11.30
C HIS A 10 -12.24 6.41 9.84
N ARG A 11 -12.57 7.55 9.23
CA ARG A 11 -13.16 7.62 7.87
C ARG A 11 -12.21 7.28 6.73
N ASP A 12 -10.90 7.50 6.91
CA ASP A 12 -9.94 7.25 5.84
C ASP A 12 -9.63 5.74 5.68
N PHE A 13 -9.84 4.95 6.73
CA PHE A 13 -9.64 3.51 6.69
C PHE A 13 -10.75 2.77 5.93
N GLU A 14 -12.00 3.25 5.96
CA GLU A 14 -13.08 2.69 5.15
C GLU A 14 -12.83 2.90 3.65
N LYS A 15 -12.35 4.09 3.27
CA LYS A 15 -11.97 4.40 1.89
C LYS A 15 -10.80 3.55 1.44
N LEU A 16 -9.77 3.43 2.28
CA LEU A 16 -8.62 2.57 2.00
C LEU A 16 -9.04 1.10 1.86
N GLY A 17 -9.95 0.63 2.71
CA GLY A 17 -10.53 -0.72 2.61
C GLY A 17 -11.15 -0.97 1.23
N LYS A 18 -11.99 -0.05 0.75
CA LYS A 18 -12.60 -0.15 -0.59
C LYS A 18 -11.56 -0.17 -1.72
N VAL A 19 -10.50 0.64 -1.61
CA VAL A 19 -9.40 0.63 -2.60
C VAL A 19 -8.68 -0.72 -2.58
N LEU A 20 -8.40 -1.27 -1.40
CA LEU A 20 -7.77 -2.58 -1.26
C LEU A 20 -8.67 -3.73 -1.76
N ASP A 21 -10.00 -3.59 -1.68
CA ASP A 21 -10.94 -4.56 -2.26
C ASP A 21 -10.86 -4.57 -3.79
N VAL A 22 -10.69 -3.40 -4.42
CA VAL A 22 -10.44 -3.31 -5.87
C VAL A 22 -9.11 -3.96 -6.23
N TYR A 23 -8.07 -3.79 -5.40
CA TYR A 23 -6.77 -4.43 -5.62
C TYR A 23 -6.89 -5.96 -5.53
N GLU A 24 -7.61 -6.47 -4.53
CA GLU A 24 -7.85 -7.91 -4.37
C GLU A 24 -8.55 -8.53 -5.58
N ALA A 25 -9.57 -7.84 -6.12
CA ALA A 25 -10.28 -8.28 -7.32
C ALA A 25 -9.35 -8.29 -8.55
N ARG A 26 -8.53 -7.24 -8.73
CA ARG A 26 -7.60 -7.15 -9.86
C ARG A 26 -6.48 -8.19 -9.79
N LEU A 27 -5.86 -8.35 -8.62
CA LEU A 27 -4.80 -9.34 -8.37
C LEU A 27 -5.29 -10.79 -8.39
N SER A 28 -6.61 -11.01 -8.46
CA SER A 28 -7.17 -12.33 -8.77
C SER A 28 -7.06 -12.67 -10.26
N THR A 29 -6.93 -11.67 -11.13
CA THR A 29 -6.83 -11.81 -12.59
C THR A 29 -5.42 -11.55 -13.14
N THR A 30 -4.63 -10.70 -12.47
CA THR A 30 -3.28 -10.31 -12.90
C THR A 30 -2.25 -10.55 -11.80
N LYS A 31 -0.99 -10.79 -12.17
CA LYS A 31 0.08 -11.05 -11.17
C LYS A 31 0.53 -9.79 -10.42
N CYS A 32 0.44 -8.61 -11.02
CA CYS A 32 0.77 -7.31 -10.42
C CYS A 32 -0.39 -6.32 -10.62
N LEU A 33 -0.31 -5.14 -9.99
CA LEU A 33 -1.45 -4.21 -9.94
C LEU A 33 -1.81 -3.61 -11.29
N ALA A 34 -0.89 -3.55 -12.25
CA ALA A 34 -1.16 -3.03 -13.58
C ALA A 34 -1.31 -4.15 -14.61
N GLU A 35 -0.36 -5.09 -14.64
CA GLU A 35 -0.26 -6.19 -15.61
C GLU A 35 0.41 -7.44 -14.98
N ASP A 36 0.84 -8.41 -15.79
CA ASP A 36 1.49 -9.65 -15.32
C ASP A 36 2.96 -9.51 -14.92
N PHE A 37 3.55 -8.33 -15.09
CA PHE A 37 4.92 -8.04 -14.68
C PHE A 37 4.98 -6.83 -13.74
N TYR A 38 5.95 -6.88 -12.83
CA TYR A 38 6.24 -5.78 -11.93
C TYR A 38 6.68 -4.55 -12.71
N ASN A 39 6.03 -3.43 -12.45
CA ASN A 39 6.34 -2.18 -13.14
C ASN A 39 6.36 -0.99 -12.18
N LEU A 40 6.40 0.23 -12.76
CA LEU A 40 6.55 1.46 -11.99
C LEU A 40 5.41 1.69 -10.99
N VAL A 41 4.20 1.18 -11.30
CA VAL A 41 3.03 1.23 -10.43
C VAL A 41 3.32 0.50 -9.12
N ASP A 42 3.83 -0.73 -9.18
CA ASP A 42 4.17 -1.50 -7.98
C ASP A 42 5.29 -0.83 -7.17
N HIS A 43 6.27 -0.23 -7.85
CA HIS A 43 7.37 0.49 -7.20
C HIS A 43 6.90 1.69 -6.37
N HIS A 44 5.90 2.44 -6.87
CA HIS A 44 5.37 3.62 -6.17
C HIS A 44 4.63 3.28 -4.88
N HIS A 45 4.07 2.07 -4.80
CA HIS A 45 3.40 1.61 -3.58
C HIS A 45 4.38 1.20 -2.48
N LEU A 46 5.57 0.72 -2.82
CA LEU A 46 6.50 0.08 -1.88
C LEU A 46 6.80 0.92 -0.64
N SER A 47 7.11 2.20 -0.79
CA SER A 47 7.51 3.07 0.32
C SER A 47 6.35 3.35 1.27
N TYR A 48 5.16 3.64 0.74
CA TYR A 48 3.96 3.91 1.52
C TYR A 48 3.42 2.65 2.20
N THR A 49 3.35 1.53 1.47
CA THR A 49 2.92 0.24 2.04
C THR A 49 3.86 -0.22 3.14
N TYR A 50 5.17 -0.05 2.99
CA TYR A 50 6.14 -0.42 4.02
C TYR A 50 5.86 0.26 5.36
N TYR A 51 5.67 1.59 5.34
CA TYR A 51 5.36 2.33 6.55
C TYR A 51 3.95 1.99 7.08
N PHE A 52 2.97 1.78 6.20
CA PHE A 52 1.62 1.32 6.60
C PHE A 52 1.67 -0.03 7.33
N MET A 53 2.49 -0.96 6.86
CA MET A 53 2.70 -2.29 7.47
C MET A 53 3.40 -2.24 8.84
N LYS A 54 3.99 -1.09 9.23
CA LYS A 54 4.51 -0.87 10.59
C LYS A 54 3.45 -0.32 11.56
N THR A 55 2.25 -0.04 11.08
CA THR A 55 1.13 0.43 11.90
C THR A 55 0.27 -0.74 12.40
N PRO A 56 -0.58 -0.56 13.43
CA PRO A 56 -1.54 -1.57 13.89
C PRO A 56 -2.58 -1.98 12.84
N TRP A 57 -2.68 -1.22 11.75
CA TRP A 57 -3.67 -1.39 10.69
C TRP A 57 -3.16 -2.27 9.54
N ALA A 58 -1.98 -2.85 9.68
CA ALA A 58 -1.44 -3.85 8.75
C ALA A 58 -2.43 -5.03 8.52
N SER A 59 -3.35 -5.27 9.46
CA SER A 59 -4.46 -6.22 9.31
C SER A 59 -5.33 -5.96 8.07
N LEU A 60 -5.45 -4.70 7.60
CA LEU A 60 -6.19 -4.39 6.38
C LEU A 60 -5.51 -4.99 5.15
N ILE A 61 -4.19 -5.02 5.08
CA ILE A 61 -3.48 -5.71 3.99
C ILE A 61 -3.48 -7.22 4.23
N ASN A 62 -3.18 -7.65 5.47
CA ASN A 62 -3.05 -9.08 5.78
C ASN A 62 -4.35 -9.87 5.68
N SER A 63 -5.51 -9.22 5.78
CA SER A 63 -6.84 -9.84 5.63
C SER A 63 -7.22 -10.16 4.19
N ARG A 64 -6.46 -9.67 3.21
CA ARG A 64 -6.72 -9.80 1.77
C ARG A 64 -5.63 -10.67 1.14
N PRO A 65 -5.89 -11.96 0.85
CA PRO A 65 -4.85 -12.91 0.45
C PRO A 65 -4.04 -12.51 -0.78
N LYS A 66 -4.69 -11.99 -1.83
CA LYS A 66 -3.99 -11.61 -3.07
C LYS A 66 -3.17 -10.34 -2.88
N VAL A 67 -3.73 -9.34 -2.21
CA VAL A 67 -3.01 -8.11 -1.85
C VAL A 67 -1.82 -8.44 -0.94
N LYS A 68 -1.99 -9.33 0.04
CA LYS A 68 -0.89 -9.78 0.90
C LYS A 68 0.20 -10.47 0.10
N ALA A 69 -0.15 -11.42 -0.78
CA ALA A 69 0.81 -12.13 -1.61
C ALA A 69 1.58 -11.17 -2.54
N TRP A 70 0.87 -10.21 -3.15
CA TRP A 70 1.48 -9.14 -3.93
C TRP A 70 2.47 -8.32 -3.11
N TRP A 71 2.07 -7.88 -1.90
CA TRP A 71 2.94 -7.13 -1.00
C TRP A 71 4.20 -7.92 -0.63
N GLU A 72 4.07 -9.20 -0.30
CA GLU A 72 5.19 -10.08 0.02
C GLU A 72 6.13 -10.25 -1.17
N ASP A 73 5.62 -10.43 -2.40
CA ASP A 73 6.44 -10.51 -3.62
C ASP A 73 7.26 -9.24 -3.82
N ILE A 74 6.60 -8.08 -3.87
CA ILE A 74 7.27 -6.81 -4.21
C ILE A 74 8.24 -6.37 -3.10
N SER A 75 7.90 -6.63 -1.83
CA SER A 75 8.75 -6.25 -0.69
C SER A 75 9.93 -7.20 -0.48
N SER A 76 9.88 -8.42 -1.01
CA SER A 76 10.98 -9.40 -0.91
C SER A 76 12.19 -9.05 -1.80
N ARG A 77 12.01 -8.15 -2.77
CA ARG A 77 12.99 -7.81 -3.80
C ARG A 77 14.29 -7.24 -3.20
N PRO A 78 15.48 -7.69 -3.64
CA PRO A 78 16.76 -7.22 -3.10
C PRO A 78 16.95 -5.70 -3.17
N ALA A 79 16.52 -5.08 -4.26
CA ALA A 79 16.58 -3.63 -4.46
C ALA A 79 15.79 -2.89 -3.37
N PHE A 80 14.58 -3.36 -3.07
CA PHE A 80 13.75 -2.74 -2.04
C PHE A 80 14.32 -2.97 -0.64
N LYS A 81 14.80 -4.18 -0.34
CA LYS A 81 15.48 -4.49 0.94
C LYS A 81 16.68 -3.59 1.20
N LYS A 82 17.39 -3.13 0.15
CA LYS A 82 18.49 -2.15 0.29
C LYS A 82 17.96 -0.76 0.64
N VAL A 83 16.90 -0.30 0.00
CA VAL A 83 16.28 1.01 0.26
C VAL A 83 15.69 1.09 1.67
N VAL A 84 15.02 0.03 2.13
CA VAL A 84 14.40 -0.04 3.46
C VAL A 84 15.39 0.23 4.59
N LYS A 85 16.67 -0.12 4.43
CA LYS A 85 17.71 0.17 5.44
C LYS A 85 17.92 1.67 5.67
N GLY A 86 17.64 2.51 4.67
CA GLY A 86 17.69 3.96 4.75
C GLY A 86 16.34 4.64 5.03
N MET A 87 15.25 3.87 5.11
CA MET A 87 13.91 4.38 5.39
C MET A 87 13.72 4.55 6.90
N THR A 88 13.94 5.76 7.40
CA THR A 88 13.63 6.15 8.77
C THR A 88 12.23 6.74 8.87
N LEU A 89 11.42 6.25 9.82
CA LEU A 89 10.11 6.83 10.14
C LEU A 89 10.33 8.21 10.78
N VAL A 90 10.12 9.27 10.01
CA VAL A 90 10.03 10.64 10.53
C VAL A 90 8.55 10.95 10.79
N ARG A 91 8.24 11.41 12.01
CA ARG A 91 6.88 11.76 12.45
C ARG A 91 6.27 12.80 11.51
N SER A 92 5.23 12.42 10.77
CA SER A 92 4.45 13.35 9.93
C SER A 92 2.97 13.00 10.02
N ASP A 93 2.21 13.93 10.59
CA ASP A 93 0.77 13.79 10.85
C ASP A 93 -0.05 13.73 9.55
N ARG A 94 0.57 14.00 8.39
CA ARG A 94 -0.03 13.94 7.05
C ARG A 94 0.18 12.60 6.31
N PHE A 95 0.79 11.62 6.97
CA PHE A 95 1.17 10.36 6.32
C PHE A 95 -0.02 9.62 5.69
N LEU A 96 -1.15 9.44 6.39
CA LEU A 96 -2.31 8.71 5.83
C LEU A 96 -3.06 9.46 4.74
N SER A 97 -3.23 10.77 4.88
CA SER A 97 -3.87 11.57 3.83
C SER A 97 -3.04 11.50 2.54
N ASN A 98 -1.71 11.51 2.66
CA ASN A 98 -0.81 11.31 1.51
C ASN A 98 -0.85 9.87 0.98
N VAL A 99 -0.97 8.85 1.83
CA VAL A 99 -1.14 7.45 1.40
C VAL A 99 -2.46 7.29 0.64
N ALA A 100 -3.58 7.76 1.17
CA ALA A 100 -4.88 7.67 0.52
C ALA A 100 -4.92 8.45 -0.81
N LEU A 101 -4.30 9.63 -0.87
CA LEU A 101 -4.13 10.38 -2.12
C LEU A 101 -3.23 9.64 -3.11
N CYS A 102 -2.12 9.06 -2.67
CA CYS A 102 -1.19 8.36 -3.54
C CYS A 102 -1.83 7.08 -4.12
N TYR A 103 -2.51 6.28 -3.29
CA TYR A 103 -3.26 5.11 -3.74
C TYR A 103 -4.45 5.50 -4.61
N GLY A 104 -5.13 6.61 -4.34
CA GLY A 104 -6.22 7.13 -5.18
C GLY A 104 -5.74 7.60 -6.56
N VAL A 105 -4.63 8.35 -6.63
CA VAL A 105 -4.03 8.79 -7.91
C VAL A 105 -3.52 7.60 -8.71
N ILE A 106 -2.88 6.62 -8.06
CA ILE A 106 -2.40 5.43 -8.76
C ILE A 106 -3.57 4.56 -9.22
N LEU A 107 -4.63 4.38 -8.42
CA LEU A 107 -5.85 3.70 -8.83
C LEU A 107 -6.50 4.38 -10.05
N ILE A 108 -6.54 5.72 -10.11
CA ILE A 108 -7.03 6.45 -11.29
C ILE A 108 -6.16 6.16 -12.52
N VAL A 109 -4.83 6.20 -12.39
CA VAL A 109 -3.91 5.89 -13.51
C VAL A 109 -4.08 4.44 -13.98
N VAL A 110 -4.30 3.51 -13.05
CA VAL A 110 -4.41 2.07 -13.28
C VAL A 110 -5.81 1.67 -13.79
N LEU A 111 -6.86 2.43 -13.49
CA LEU A 111 -8.22 2.23 -14.00
C LEU A 111 -8.50 2.99 -15.32
N VAL A 112 -7.85 4.13 -15.58
CA VAL A 112 -8.07 4.94 -16.80
C VAL A 112 -7.20 4.46 -17.97
N ALA A 113 -6.13 3.71 -17.71
CA ALA A 113 -5.24 3.14 -18.73
C ALA A 113 -5.63 1.71 -19.18
N SER A 114 -6.86 1.24 -18.91
CA SER A 114 -7.35 -0.10 -19.27
C SER A 114 -8.69 -0.04 -19.99
#